data_AF-A0A956A158-F1
#
_entry.id   AF-A0A956A158-F1
#
_cell.length_a   1.000
_cell.length_b   1.000
_cell.length_c   1.000
_cell.angle_alpha   90.00
_cell.angle_beta   90.00
_cell.angle_gamma   90.00
#
_symmetry.space_group_name_H-M   'P 1'
#
loop_
_entity.id
_entity.type
_entity.pdbx_description
1 polymer ?
#
loop_
_entity_poly.entity_id
_entity_poly.type
_entity_poly.pdbx_seq_one_letter_code
_entity_poly.pdbx_strand_id
1 'polypeptide(L)'
;MWRPAPALAIAIGACAVVLAAAVLVARERGRARERLPQVTGAIAIDGLDEPVEVQRDAGRVAHVLARSRRDAWRALGFVHAQDRLGQMLWLRAVALGRTAEWIGEDGLPSDRFARTVGFA
;
A
#
# COMPACT_ATOMS: atom_id res chain seq x y z
N MET A 1 -53.24 28.64 -1.96
CA MET A 1 -52.38 28.39 -0.80
C MET A 1 -51.91 26.93 -0.83
N TRP A 2 -50.84 26.62 -1.58
CA TRP A 2 -50.30 25.26 -1.69
C TRP A 2 -49.21 25.07 -0.62
N ARG A 3 -49.52 24.31 0.45
CA ARG A 3 -48.51 23.82 1.40
C ARG A 3 -48.11 22.42 0.94
N PRO A 4 -46.86 22.15 0.52
CA PRO A 4 -46.45 20.79 0.21
C PRO A 4 -46.62 19.93 1.48
N ALA A 5 -47.20 18.74 1.33
CA ALA A 5 -47.41 17.82 2.46
C ALA A 5 -46.06 17.52 3.15
N PRO A 6 -46.00 17.46 4.49
CA PRO A 6 -44.75 17.28 5.24
C PRO A 6 -43.96 16.02 4.83
N ALA A 7 -44.65 15.02 4.28
CA ALA A 7 -44.05 13.81 3.73
C ALA A 7 -43.05 14.06 2.58
N LEU A 8 -43.30 15.08 1.72
CA LEU A 8 -42.39 15.39 0.61
C LEU A 8 -41.07 15.98 1.11
N ALA A 9 -41.13 16.87 2.11
CA ALA A 9 -39.94 17.48 2.70
C ALA A 9 -39.08 16.44 3.45
N ILE A 10 -39.71 15.50 4.15
CA ILE A 10 -39.03 14.39 4.83
C ILE A 10 -38.35 13.46 3.79
N ALA A 11 -39.04 13.15 2.69
CA ALA A 11 -38.48 12.31 1.63
C ALA A 11 -37.27 12.97 0.92
N ILE A 12 -37.36 14.27 0.63
CA ILE A 12 -36.24 15.03 0.03
C ILE A 12 -35.05 15.08 1.00
N GLY A 13 -35.29 15.33 2.29
CA GLY A 13 -34.26 15.33 3.31
C GLY A 13 -33.57 13.96 3.45
N ALA A 14 -34.35 12.88 3.46
CA ALA A 14 -33.83 11.52 3.50
C ALA A 14 -32.97 11.19 2.26
N CYS A 15 -33.45 11.53 1.05
CA CYS A 15 -32.68 11.37 -0.18
C CYS A 15 -31.37 12.18 -0.17
N ALA A 16 -31.40 13.43 0.31
CA ALA A 16 -30.21 14.27 0.42
C ALA A 16 -29.17 13.67 1.38
N VAL A 17 -29.61 13.10 2.51
CA VAL A 17 -28.74 12.41 3.47
C VAL A 17 -28.13 11.14 2.86
N VAL A 18 -28.92 10.33 2.15
CA VAL A 18 -28.43 9.12 1.48
C VAL A 18 -27.40 9.47 0.38
N LEU A 19 -27.67 10.50 -0.41
CA LEU A 19 -26.74 10.99 -1.43
C LEU A 19 -25.44 11.52 -0.81
N ALA A 20 -25.54 12.30 0.26
CA ALA A 20 -24.36 12.80 0.98
C ALA A 20 -23.52 11.64 1.55
N ALA A 21 -24.15 10.64 2.16
CA ALA A 21 -23.47 9.45 2.66
C ALA A 21 -22.80 8.66 1.53
N ALA A 22 -23.47 8.48 0.39
CA ALA A 22 -22.90 7.81 -0.78
C ALA A 22 -21.66 8.54 -1.32
N VAL A 23 -21.72 9.88 -1.39
CA VAL A 23 -20.58 10.72 -1.80
C VAL A 23 -19.42 10.57 -0.82
N LEU A 24 -19.67 10.59 0.50
CA LEU A 24 -18.63 10.41 1.51
C LEU A 24 -17.96 9.03 1.38
N VAL A 25 -18.74 7.95 1.25
CA VAL A 25 -18.21 6.60 1.04
C VAL A 25 -17.40 6.50 -0.24
N ALA A 26 -17.86 7.10 -1.35
CA ALA A 26 -17.14 7.11 -2.61
C ALA A 26 -15.79 7.84 -2.48
N ARG A 27 -15.75 8.97 -1.76
CA ARG A 27 -14.52 9.74 -1.50
C ARG A 27 -13.52 8.95 -0.67
N GLU A 28 -13.94 8.30 0.42
CA GLU A 28 -13.04 7.48 1.24
C GLU A 28 -12.47 6.30 0.44
N ARG A 29 -13.29 5.66 -0.40
CA ARG A 29 -12.82 4.60 -1.30
C ARG A 29 -11.79 5.11 -2.33
N GLY A 30 -11.99 6.32 -2.87
CA GLY A 30 -11.02 6.96 -3.76
C GLY A 30 -9.66 7.16 -3.07
N ARG A 31 -9.67 7.76 -1.87
CA ARG A 31 -8.44 7.98 -1.08
C ARG A 31 -7.76 6.68 -0.68
N ALA A 32 -8.52 5.64 -0.35
CA ALA A 32 -7.97 4.33 -0.03
C ALA A 32 -7.24 3.71 -1.23
N ARG A 33 -7.74 3.91 -2.46
CA ARG A 33 -7.08 3.44 -3.69
C ARG A 33 -5.80 4.20 -4.01
N GLU A 34 -5.77 5.51 -3.77
CA GLU A 34 -4.57 6.34 -3.98
C GLU A 34 -3.40 5.94 -3.07
N ARG A 35 -3.68 5.30 -1.92
CA ARG A 35 -2.66 4.80 -1.00
C ARG A 35 -2.06 3.45 -1.44
N LEU A 36 -2.66 2.77 -2.41
CA LEU A 36 -2.15 1.52 -2.93
C LEU A 36 -1.05 1.79 -3.96
N PRO A 37 -0.02 0.93 -4.03
CA PRO A 37 1.00 1.06 -5.06
C PRO A 37 0.39 0.90 -6.46
N GLN A 38 0.91 1.67 -7.41
CA GLN A 38 0.55 1.52 -8.82
C GLN A 38 1.14 0.21 -9.35
N VAL A 39 0.27 -0.76 -9.69
CA VAL A 39 0.68 -2.10 -10.18
C VAL A 39 0.43 -2.31 -11.67
N THR A 40 -0.13 -1.30 -12.36
CA THR A 40 -0.44 -1.32 -13.79
C THR A 40 0.10 -0.08 -14.50
N GLY A 41 0.26 -0.17 -15.82
CA GLY A 41 0.83 0.90 -16.65
C GLY A 41 2.36 0.89 -16.65
N ALA A 42 2.94 2.04 -16.99
CA ALA A 42 4.39 2.21 -17.05
C ALA A 42 4.88 3.06 -15.86
N ILE A 43 5.99 2.63 -15.26
CA ILE A 43 6.68 3.35 -14.17
C ILE A 43 8.15 3.48 -14.58
N ALA A 44 8.67 4.70 -14.56
CA ALA A 44 10.08 4.94 -14.77
C ALA A 44 10.85 4.60 -13.49
N ILE A 45 11.89 3.79 -13.60
CA ILE A 45 12.77 3.41 -12.50
C ILE A 45 14.20 3.73 -12.92
N ASP A 46 14.88 4.53 -12.11
CA ASP A 46 16.27 4.89 -12.38
C ASP A 46 17.19 3.67 -12.31
N GLY A 47 18.14 3.61 -13.24
CA GLY A 47 19.15 2.56 -13.29
C GLY A 47 18.70 1.25 -13.92
N LEU A 48 17.55 1.20 -14.60
CA LEU A 48 17.28 0.14 -15.58
C LEU A 48 18.02 0.45 -16.88
N ASP A 49 18.73 -0.55 -17.40
CA ASP A 49 19.45 -0.43 -18.68
C ASP A 49 18.50 -0.72 -19.86
N GLU A 50 17.58 -1.67 -19.69
CA GLU A 50 16.51 -2.01 -20.65
C GLU A 50 15.12 -2.07 -19.98
N PRO A 51 14.02 -1.92 -20.75
CA PRO A 51 12.67 -2.08 -20.22
C PRO A 51 12.45 -3.47 -19.59
N VAL A 52 11.73 -3.49 -18.46
CA VAL A 52 11.32 -4.72 -17.78
C VAL A 52 9.80 -4.81 -17.78
N GLU A 53 9.27 -5.98 -18.14
CA GLU A 53 7.84 -6.25 -18.10
C GLU A 53 7.49 -7.03 -16.82
N VAL A 54 6.43 -6.60 -16.14
CA VAL A 54 5.93 -7.28 -14.94
C VAL A 54 4.48 -7.67 -15.16
N GLN A 55 4.23 -8.97 -15.23
CA GLN A 55 2.89 -9.53 -15.37
C GLN A 55 2.42 -10.08 -14.03
N ARG A 56 1.16 -9.88 -13.66
CA ARG A 56 0.57 -10.44 -12.44
C ARG A 56 -0.55 -11.41 -12.79
N ASP A 57 -0.48 -12.60 -12.23
CA ASP A 57 -1.51 -13.63 -12.44
C ASP A 57 -2.77 -13.38 -11.59
N ALA A 58 -3.76 -14.27 -11.71
CA ALA A 58 -4.99 -14.20 -10.90
C ALA A 58 -4.73 -14.34 -9.39
N GLY A 59 -3.64 -15.00 -9.00
CA GLY A 59 -3.16 -15.11 -7.63
C GLY A 59 -2.39 -13.88 -7.13
N ARG A 60 -2.21 -12.86 -7.98
CA ARG A 60 -1.37 -11.66 -7.76
C ARG A 60 0.12 -11.97 -7.63
N VAL A 61 0.57 -13.12 -8.13
CA VAL A 61 2.00 -13.44 -8.21
C VAL A 61 2.60 -12.65 -9.38
N ALA A 62 3.67 -11.92 -9.10
CA ALA A 62 4.36 -11.12 -10.11
C ALA A 62 5.44 -11.94 -10.83
N HIS A 63 5.37 -11.95 -12.16
CA HIS A 63 6.33 -12.54 -13.08
C HIS A 63 7.15 -11.41 -13.71
N VAL A 64 8.45 -11.39 -13.42
CA VAL A 64 9.39 -10.35 -13.90
C VAL A 64 10.12 -10.87 -15.14
N LEU A 65 9.92 -10.20 -16.27
CA LEU A 65 10.51 -10.53 -17.57
C LEU A 65 11.52 -9.43 -17.95
N ALA A 66 12.80 -9.77 -17.92
CA ALA A 66 13.89 -8.83 -18.20
C ALA A 66 14.93 -9.46 -19.13
N ARG A 67 15.63 -8.62 -19.91
CA ARG A 67 16.67 -9.06 -20.85
C ARG A 67 18.04 -9.24 -20.21
N SER A 68 18.28 -8.55 -19.09
CA SER A 68 19.49 -8.69 -18.30
C SER A 68 19.16 -9.17 -16.89
N ARG A 69 20.09 -9.94 -16.30
CA ARG A 69 19.99 -10.33 -14.88
C ARG A 69 19.97 -9.10 -13.97
N ARG A 70 20.73 -8.06 -14.30
CA ARG A 70 20.85 -6.84 -13.49
C ARG A 70 19.50 -6.13 -13.38
N ASP A 71 18.81 -5.96 -14.50
CA ASP A 71 17.49 -5.36 -14.53
C ASP A 71 16.45 -6.25 -13.86
N ALA A 72 16.55 -7.57 -14.02
CA ALA A 72 15.70 -8.53 -13.30
C ALA A 72 15.79 -8.35 -11.78
N TRP A 73 17.00 -8.24 -11.21
CA TRP A 73 17.18 -8.03 -9.76
C TRP A 73 16.65 -6.67 -9.29
N ARG A 74 16.84 -5.62 -10.08
CA ARG A 74 16.28 -4.29 -9.76
C ARG A 74 14.76 -4.30 -9.75
N ALA A 75 14.15 -4.83 -10.80
CA ALA A 75 12.71 -4.95 -10.89
C ALA A 75 12.14 -5.88 -9.82
N LEU A 76 12.83 -6.97 -9.49
CA LEU A 76 12.44 -7.87 -8.40
C LEU A 76 12.36 -7.13 -7.05
N GLY A 77 13.37 -6.32 -6.73
CA GLY A 77 13.38 -5.50 -5.51
C GLY A 77 12.25 -4.46 -5.51
N PHE A 78 12.00 -3.82 -6.65
CA PHE A 78 10.90 -2.88 -6.81
C PHE A 78 9.54 -3.54 -6.58
N VAL A 79 9.28 -4.67 -7.23
CA VAL A 79 8.04 -5.44 -7.09
C VAL A 79 7.87 -5.94 -5.65
N HIS A 80 8.94 -6.43 -5.01
CA HIS A 80 8.89 -6.80 -3.59
C HIS A 80 8.48 -5.61 -2.71
N ALA A 81 9.01 -4.42 -2.96
CA ALA A 81 8.60 -3.24 -2.21
C ALA A 81 7.12 -2.90 -2.44
N GLN A 82 6.60 -3.02 -3.67
CA GLN A 82 5.18 -2.80 -3.93
C GLN A 82 4.30 -3.70 -3.05
N ASP A 83 4.65 -4.98 -2.94
CA ASP A 83 3.78 -5.94 -2.26
C ASP A 83 4.09 -6.10 -0.77
N ARG A 84 5.34 -5.84 -0.34
CA ARG A 84 5.88 -6.25 0.98
C ARG A 84 6.76 -5.20 1.68
N LEU A 85 6.70 -3.92 1.30
CA LEU A 85 7.55 -2.88 1.90
C LEU A 85 7.54 -2.91 3.44
N GLY A 86 6.37 -3.00 4.07
CA GLY A 86 6.25 -3.06 5.52
C GLY A 86 6.96 -4.26 6.13
N GLN A 87 6.80 -5.45 5.53
CA GLN A 87 7.48 -6.66 5.97
C GLN A 87 9.01 -6.53 5.81
N MET A 88 9.48 -5.99 4.69
CA MET A 88 10.91 -5.76 4.44
C MET A 88 11.52 -4.78 5.45
N LEU A 89 10.83 -3.68 5.73
CA LEU A 89 11.29 -2.69 6.70
C LEU A 89 11.29 -3.24 8.13
N TRP A 90 10.26 -3.99 8.51
CA TRP A 90 10.20 -4.66 9.81
C TRP A 90 11.33 -5.67 9.97
N LEU A 91 11.51 -6.58 9.01
CA LEU A 91 12.59 -7.58 9.05
C LEU A 91 13.97 -6.92 9.07
N ARG A 92 14.15 -5.82 8.34
CA ARG A 92 15.38 -5.02 8.39
C ARG A 92 15.59 -4.39 9.77
N ALA A 93 14.55 -3.87 10.41
CA ALA A 93 14.64 -3.32 11.76
C ALA A 93 14.99 -4.41 12.78
N VAL A 94 14.38 -5.59 12.70
CA VAL A 94 14.72 -6.75 13.54
C VAL A 94 16.19 -7.14 13.36
N ALA A 95 16.64 -7.31 12.11
CA ALA A 95 18.02 -7.71 11.82
C ALA A 95 19.04 -6.68 12.34
N LEU A 96 18.73 -5.39 12.22
CA LEU A 96 19.60 -4.30 12.68
C LEU A 96 19.45 -3.95 14.17
N GLY A 97 18.55 -4.64 14.90
CA GLY A 97 18.21 -4.32 16.29
C GLY A 97 17.67 -2.90 16.48
N ARG A 98 16.72 -2.48 15.65
CA ARG A 98 16.10 -1.13 15.64
C ARG A 98 14.57 -1.17 15.74
N THR A 99 14.00 -2.26 16.26
CA THR A 99 12.55 -2.42 16.44
C THR A 99 11.98 -1.45 17.48
N ALA A 100 12.77 -1.05 18.48
CA ALA A 100 12.33 -0.10 19.50
C ALA A 100 12.04 1.31 18.93
N GLU A 101 12.60 1.67 17.77
CA GLU A 101 12.25 2.91 17.08
C GLU A 101 10.80 2.92 16.56
N TRP A 102 10.19 1.73 16.40
CA TRP A 102 8.85 1.57 15.83
C TRP A 102 7.80 1.31 16.91
N ILE A 103 8.14 0.49 17.91
CA ILE A 103 7.21 0.04 18.96
C ILE A 103 7.62 0.45 20.38
N GLY A 104 8.65 1.28 20.53
CA GLY A 104 9.12 1.77 21.82
C GLY A 104 9.81 0.69 22.66
N GLU A 105 9.65 0.78 23.98
CA GLU A 105 10.37 -0.08 24.93
C GLU A 105 10.14 -1.58 24.72
N ASP A 106 8.98 -1.96 24.17
CA ASP A 106 8.63 -3.34 23.84
C ASP A 106 9.58 -3.97 22.80
N GLY A 107 10.26 -3.16 21.98
CA GLY A 107 11.26 -3.62 21.01
C GLY A 107 12.65 -3.87 21.61
N LEU A 108 12.94 -3.34 22.80
CA LEU A 108 14.27 -3.42 23.40
C LEU A 108 14.79 -4.85 23.59
N PRO A 109 13.98 -5.86 23.97
CA PRO A 109 14.45 -7.24 24.07
C PRO A 109 14.95 -7.79 22.72
N SER A 110 14.21 -7.55 21.64
CA SER A 110 14.60 -7.98 20.28
C SER A 110 15.87 -7.27 19.82
N ASP A 111 15.95 -5.97 20.09
CA ASP A 111 17.08 -5.12 19.70
C ASP A 111 18.38 -5.49 20.42
N ARG A 112 18.28 -5.86 21.70
CA ARG A 112 19.42 -6.39 22.46
C ARG A 112 19.83 -7.76 21.95
N PHE A 113 18.87 -8.64 21.67
CA PHE A 113 19.15 -9.97 21.15
C PHE A 113 19.90 -9.90 19.81
N ALA A 114 19.40 -9.13 18.84
CA ALA A 114 19.99 -9.02 17.51
C ALA A 114 21.45 -8.53 17.55
N ARG A 115 21.75 -7.54 18.39
CA ARG A 115 23.13 -7.05 18.61
C ARG A 115 24.01 -8.06 19.35
N THR A 116 23.44 -8.83 20.27
CA THR A 116 24.19 -9.83 21.05
C THR A 116 24.64 -11.00 20.18
N VAL A 117 23.79 -11.45 19.24
CA VAL A 117 24.11 -12.56 18.34
C VAL A 117 24.89 -12.14 17.08
N GLY A 118 25.23 -10.86 16.95
CA GLY A 118 26.03 -10.33 15.85
C GLY A 118 25.27 -10.17 14.52
N PHE A 119 23.93 -10.03 14.57
CA PHE A 119 23.19 -9.58 13.38
C PHE A 119 23.37 -8.08 13.11
N ALA A 120 23.68 -7.31 14.16
CA ALA A 120 23.88 -5.86 14.16
C ALA A 120 25.08 -5.45 15.01
#